data_AF-A0A3Q0IN05-F1
#
_entry.id   AF-A0A3Q0IN05-F1
#
_cell.length_a   1.000
_cell.length_b   1.000
_cell.length_c   1.000
_cell.angle_alpha   90.00
_cell.angle_beta   90.00
_cell.angle_gamma   90.00
#
_symmetry.space_group_name_H-M   'P 1'
#
loop_
_entity.id
_entity.type
_entity.pdbx_description
1 polymer ?
#
loop_
_entity_poly.entity_id
_entity_poly.type
_entity_poly.pdbx_seq_one_letter_code
_entity_poly.pdbx_strand_id
1 'polypeptide(L)'
;MEYTWLLLVFIVGAQGQVFRRIVDRIIKDNLLTPSDAVPDLKSFAEEYDFIVVGSGSGGSVVANRLTENSNWTVLLLEAGPEEIILDEIPLFVSHIVSSDFNWGYTTEKTDGICKGMKNQRCNWPRGKVMGGTSVTNYMVYTRGVPHDYDGWAAPKIPTGKVMGGTSVTNYMVYTRGVPHDYDGWAALGNIGWSFEEVLPYFKKSEDMKTAELKSSPYHGVGGYLKIERPLWRTPLAKCVLDAGHEMGYDIVDPSEPNAIGFSYVLANTGNGERYSASRAFLRPIRKRPNLKVAKRARVTKVLIDENDNLKRATGVEFFKNKQRHTVRARKEVILSAGALNSPQLLMLSGIGPRDHLEEMNIPVIQDLKVGYNLQDHVSMAGLVFLVNDSVTIVELLMLSGIGPRDHLEEMNIPVIEDLKVGYNLQDHVSMAGLVFLVNDSVTIVESQFQKPRYIVDYWFRRQGPYTSPGGAETMALISSKFENDKTRPDIELVFGPGALTGDSNGSLRSLLGISDKFYRKVYQPYFERQAYNIVPLILRPFSRGFVKLRSSNPFDSPKFYPNYLSDSRDLDVLIEAIKMIKVNQIYLDSTGSLMIHCIIIAHFGF
;
A
#
# COMPACT_ATOMS: atom_id res chain seq x y z
N MET A 1 3.91 -2.75 33.83
CA MET A 1 5.21 -3.25 33.34
C MET A 1 5.42 -3.01 31.84
N GLU A 2 4.43 -3.20 30.96
CA GLU A 2 4.60 -2.93 29.51
C GLU A 2 4.94 -1.46 29.22
N TYR A 3 4.14 -0.52 29.76
CA TYR A 3 4.34 0.93 29.57
C TYR A 3 5.68 1.47 30.08
N THR A 4 6.30 0.84 31.09
CA THR A 4 7.59 1.26 31.66
C THR A 4 8.76 1.03 30.69
N TRP A 5 8.73 -0.04 29.89
CA TRP A 5 9.75 -0.27 28.85
C TRP A 5 9.58 0.70 27.67
N LEU A 6 8.33 0.97 27.28
CA LEU A 6 8.01 1.98 26.26
C LEU A 6 8.51 3.37 26.68
N LEU A 7 8.17 3.83 27.88
CA LEU A 7 8.68 5.07 28.45
C LEU A 7 10.22 5.12 28.45
N LEU A 8 10.90 4.02 28.80
CA LEU A 8 12.36 3.96 28.71
C LEU A 8 12.89 4.13 27.28
N VAL A 9 12.27 3.50 26.26
CA VAL A 9 12.68 3.68 24.85
C VAL A 9 12.54 5.14 24.40
N PHE A 10 11.46 5.81 24.81
CA PHE A 10 11.24 7.24 24.53
C PHE A 10 12.17 8.17 25.34
N ILE A 11 12.42 7.89 26.62
CA ILE A 11 13.23 8.72 27.54
C ILE A 11 14.73 8.60 27.23
N VAL A 12 15.20 7.41 26.84
CA VAL A 12 16.63 7.16 26.53
C VAL A 12 17.06 7.81 25.20
N GLY A 13 16.12 8.34 24.41
CA GLY A 13 16.44 9.08 23.18
C GLY A 13 17.23 8.26 22.16
N ALA A 14 16.97 6.95 22.09
CA ALA A 14 17.66 6.06 21.16
C ALA A 14 17.37 6.50 19.72
N GLN A 15 18.40 6.94 18.98
CA GLN A 15 18.27 7.42 17.60
C GLN A 15 18.74 6.39 16.57
N GLY A 16 18.16 6.45 15.36
CA GLY A 16 18.59 5.70 14.18
C GLY A 16 18.75 4.19 14.42
N GLN A 17 19.96 3.67 14.20
CA GLN A 17 20.25 2.24 14.31
C GLN A 17 20.06 1.67 15.72
N VAL A 18 20.18 2.48 16.78
CA VAL A 18 20.00 2.01 18.16
C VAL A 18 18.53 1.69 18.42
N PHE A 19 17.63 2.59 18.00
CA PHE A 19 16.19 2.37 18.06
C PHE A 19 15.78 1.12 17.27
N ARG A 20 16.27 0.99 16.03
CA ARG A 20 16.00 -0.18 15.18
C ARG A 20 16.39 -1.49 15.87
N ARG A 21 17.60 -1.58 16.43
CA ARG A 21 18.06 -2.77 17.18
C ARG A 21 17.21 -3.08 18.41
N ILE A 22 16.65 -2.06 19.07
CA ILE A 22 15.72 -2.24 20.19
C ILE A 22 14.39 -2.81 19.69
N VAL A 23 13.81 -2.27 18.61
CA VAL A 23 12.56 -2.78 18.01
C VAL A 23 12.73 -4.20 17.48
N ASP A 24 13.81 -4.48 16.74
CA ASP A 24 14.11 -5.83 16.24
C ASP A 24 14.25 -6.84 17.40
N ARG A 25 14.80 -6.43 18.54
CA ARG A 25 14.88 -7.26 19.75
C ARG A 25 13.52 -7.47 20.43
N ILE A 26 12.71 -6.41 20.55
CA ILE A 26 11.32 -6.48 21.05
C ILE A 26 10.52 -7.50 20.22
N ILE A 27 10.61 -7.42 18.89
CA ILE A 27 9.96 -8.35 17.94
C ILE A 27 10.45 -9.78 18.11
N LYS A 28 11.77 -9.98 18.23
CA LYS A 28 12.40 -11.29 18.36
C LYS A 28 12.01 -11.98 19.66
N ASP A 29 12.04 -11.23 20.77
CA ASP A 29 11.77 -11.72 22.11
C ASP A 29 10.25 -11.73 22.44
N ASN A 30 9.40 -11.27 21.50
CA ASN A 30 7.93 -11.08 21.63
C ASN A 30 7.55 -10.19 22.83
N LEU A 31 8.36 -9.18 23.12
CA LEU A 31 8.04 -8.14 24.10
C LEU A 31 6.98 -7.21 23.51
N LEU A 32 6.13 -6.63 24.37
CA LEU A 32 5.05 -5.72 23.96
C LEU A 32 4.04 -6.32 22.96
N THR A 33 3.90 -7.66 22.92
CA THR A 33 2.78 -8.31 22.24
C THR A 33 1.45 -7.92 22.91
N PRO A 34 0.40 -7.53 22.17
CA PRO A 34 -0.88 -7.16 22.77
C PRO A 34 -1.55 -8.29 23.57
N SER A 35 -2.26 -7.96 24.64
CA SER A 35 -2.94 -8.94 25.51
C SER A 35 -4.06 -9.73 24.82
N ASP A 36 -4.55 -9.25 23.67
CA ASP A 36 -5.52 -9.90 22.80
C ASP A 36 -4.91 -10.49 21.52
N ALA A 37 -3.59 -10.68 21.47
CA ALA A 37 -2.89 -11.36 20.39
C ALA A 37 -3.43 -12.78 20.09
N VAL A 38 -3.20 -13.24 18.85
CA VAL A 38 -3.74 -14.52 18.38
C VAL A 38 -2.87 -15.68 18.87
N PRO A 39 -3.43 -16.78 19.42
CA PRO A 39 -2.64 -17.94 19.83
C PRO A 39 -1.81 -18.53 18.67
N ASP A 40 -0.54 -18.85 18.92
CA ASP A 40 0.31 -19.50 17.92
C ASP A 40 0.18 -21.03 17.97
N LEU A 41 -0.32 -21.64 16.90
CA LEU A 41 -0.44 -23.09 16.77
C LEU A 41 0.94 -23.76 16.75
N LYS A 42 1.10 -24.79 17.58
CA LYS A 42 2.35 -25.56 17.75
C LYS A 42 2.33 -26.95 17.12
N SER A 43 1.17 -27.59 17.11
CA SER A 43 0.92 -28.90 16.48
C SER A 43 -0.16 -28.78 15.41
N PHE A 44 0.00 -29.54 14.33
CA PHE A 44 -0.87 -29.49 13.15
C PHE A 44 -1.67 -30.78 13.05
N ALA A 45 -2.94 -30.67 12.65
CA ALA A 45 -3.68 -31.83 12.16
C ALA A 45 -3.22 -32.16 10.73
N GLU A 46 -3.41 -33.40 10.29
CA GLU A 46 -3.09 -33.82 8.94
C GLU A 46 -3.94 -33.08 7.89
N GLU A 47 -5.22 -32.82 8.21
CA GLU A 47 -6.16 -32.19 7.28
C GLU A 47 -7.03 -31.08 7.92
N TYR A 48 -7.27 -30.02 7.14
CA TYR A 48 -8.20 -28.93 7.44
C TYR A 48 -9.26 -28.82 6.32
N ASP A 49 -10.39 -28.15 6.56
CA ASP A 49 -11.34 -27.89 5.45
C ASP A 49 -10.75 -26.86 4.48
N PHE A 50 -10.20 -25.78 5.04
CA PHE A 50 -9.57 -24.70 4.28
C PHE A 50 -8.16 -24.42 4.82
N ILE A 51 -7.24 -24.14 3.89
CA ILE A 51 -5.92 -23.60 4.21
C ILE A 51 -5.80 -22.21 3.58
N VAL A 52 -5.61 -21.19 4.40
CA VAL A 52 -5.40 -19.80 3.96
C VAL A 52 -3.91 -19.46 4.08
N VAL A 53 -3.29 -19.07 2.98
CA VAL A 53 -1.85 -18.78 2.90
C VAL A 53 -1.61 -17.28 2.91
N GLY A 54 -1.04 -16.77 4.01
CA GLY A 54 -0.84 -15.34 4.27
C GLY A 54 -2.00 -14.76 5.07
N SER A 55 -1.69 -14.09 6.17
CA SER A 55 -2.64 -13.38 7.04
C SER A 55 -2.74 -11.88 6.73
N GLY A 56 -2.33 -11.48 5.53
CA GLY A 56 -2.56 -10.13 5.01
C GLY A 56 -4.06 -9.76 4.96
N SER A 57 -4.36 -8.57 4.45
CA SER A 57 -5.71 -7.99 4.50
C SER A 57 -6.80 -8.92 3.95
N GLY A 58 -6.57 -9.56 2.80
CA GLY A 58 -7.50 -10.55 2.24
C GLY A 58 -7.61 -11.82 3.09
N GLY A 59 -6.47 -12.44 3.45
CA GLY A 59 -6.43 -13.69 4.21
C GLY A 59 -7.03 -13.59 5.61
N SER A 60 -6.84 -12.44 6.28
CA SER A 60 -7.49 -12.12 7.56
C SER A 60 -9.02 -12.09 7.45
N VAL A 61 -9.57 -11.46 6.40
CA VAL A 61 -11.02 -11.42 6.14
C VAL A 61 -11.55 -12.81 5.80
N VAL A 62 -10.87 -13.54 4.91
CA VAL A 62 -11.27 -14.89 4.48
C VAL A 62 -11.29 -15.86 5.66
N ALA A 63 -10.23 -15.90 6.48
CA ALA A 63 -10.17 -16.77 7.66
C ALA A 63 -11.27 -16.43 8.69
N ASN A 64 -11.64 -15.15 8.85
CA ASN A 64 -12.78 -14.76 9.66
C ASN A 64 -14.09 -15.29 9.09
N ARG A 65 -14.42 -14.97 7.83
CA ARG A 65 -15.72 -15.35 7.24
C ARG A 65 -15.90 -16.87 7.12
N LEU A 66 -14.86 -17.62 6.77
CA LEU A 66 -14.94 -19.09 6.74
C LEU A 66 -15.22 -19.68 8.13
N THR A 67 -14.63 -19.13 9.19
CA THR A 67 -14.82 -19.64 10.56
C THR A 67 -16.11 -19.19 11.23
N GLU A 68 -16.95 -18.37 10.56
CA GLU A 68 -18.34 -18.15 10.97
C GLU A 68 -19.15 -19.46 10.90
N ASN A 69 -18.78 -20.38 10.00
CA ASN A 69 -19.31 -21.75 10.00
C ASN A 69 -18.50 -22.63 10.98
N SER A 70 -19.12 -23.01 12.10
CA SER A 70 -18.49 -23.85 13.13
C SER A 70 -18.07 -25.24 12.65
N ASN A 71 -18.65 -25.73 11.55
CA ASN A 71 -18.39 -27.06 10.99
C ASN A 71 -17.15 -27.10 10.09
N TRP A 72 -16.51 -25.95 9.79
CA TRP A 72 -15.32 -25.87 8.96
C TRP A 72 -14.09 -25.55 9.79
N THR A 73 -13.05 -26.38 9.70
CA THR A 73 -11.74 -26.07 10.29
C THR A 73 -10.85 -25.31 9.30
N VAL A 74 -10.28 -24.19 9.75
CA VAL A 74 -9.46 -23.31 8.92
C VAL A 74 -8.06 -23.19 9.51
N LEU A 75 -7.06 -23.51 8.71
CA LEU A 75 -5.64 -23.25 9.02
C LEU A 75 -5.18 -21.99 8.30
N LEU A 76 -4.78 -20.97 9.07
CA LEU A 76 -4.17 -19.74 8.56
C LEU A 76 -2.66 -19.80 8.80
N LEU A 77 -1.87 -19.71 7.72
CA LEU A 77 -0.41 -19.76 7.76
C LEU A 77 0.19 -18.38 7.47
N GLU A 78 0.99 -17.85 8.38
CA GLU A 78 1.67 -16.55 8.24
C GLU A 78 3.18 -16.69 8.38
N ALA A 79 3.95 -16.15 7.43
CA ALA A 79 5.41 -16.18 7.44
C ALA A 79 6.03 -15.26 8.50
N GLY A 80 5.32 -14.18 8.86
CA GLY A 80 5.69 -13.21 9.88
C GLY A 80 5.43 -13.60 11.34
N PRO A 81 5.85 -12.75 12.30
CA PRO A 81 5.53 -12.85 13.72
C PRO A 81 4.15 -12.22 14.01
N GLU A 82 3.84 -12.07 15.31
CA GLU A 82 2.69 -11.31 15.80
C GLU A 82 2.94 -9.80 15.77
N GLU A 83 1.86 -9.01 15.79
CA GLU A 83 1.88 -7.57 16.05
C GLU A 83 2.45 -7.20 17.44
N ILE A 84 2.86 -5.94 17.61
CA ILE A 84 3.31 -5.33 18.87
C ILE A 84 2.59 -4.00 19.13
N ILE A 85 2.47 -3.59 20.39
CA ILE A 85 1.79 -2.34 20.79
C ILE A 85 2.36 -1.08 20.08
N LEU A 86 3.60 -1.13 19.59
CA LEU A 86 4.23 -0.02 18.84
C LEU A 86 3.68 0.19 17.43
N ASP A 87 3.18 -0.85 16.74
CA ASP A 87 2.61 -0.68 15.39
C ASP A 87 1.17 -0.12 15.42
N GLU A 88 0.50 -0.23 16.56
CA GLU A 88 -0.79 0.44 16.82
C GLU A 88 -0.68 1.97 16.86
N ILE A 89 0.52 2.54 16.98
CA ILE A 89 0.76 3.99 16.96
C ILE A 89 0.93 4.47 15.51
N PRO A 90 0.01 5.30 14.97
CA PRO A 90 0.04 5.70 13.56
C PRO A 90 1.41 6.25 13.11
N LEU A 91 1.91 7.31 13.72
CA LEU A 91 3.13 7.99 13.26
C LEU A 91 4.43 7.14 13.37
N PHE A 92 4.42 6.00 14.07
CA PHE A 92 5.59 5.14 14.29
C PHE A 92 5.99 4.27 13.08
N VAL A 93 5.13 4.22 12.08
CA VAL A 93 5.26 3.33 10.92
C VAL A 93 6.59 3.45 10.16
N SER A 94 7.21 4.63 10.08
CA SER A 94 8.52 4.84 9.45
C SER A 94 9.61 3.93 10.03
N HIS A 95 9.57 3.72 11.35
CA HIS A 95 10.48 2.82 12.04
C HIS A 95 10.08 1.35 11.88
N ILE A 96 8.78 1.05 11.93
CA ILE A 96 8.25 -0.33 11.78
C ILE A 96 8.65 -0.91 10.40
N VAL A 97 8.55 -0.12 9.32
CA VAL A 97 8.96 -0.55 7.96
C VAL A 97 10.47 -0.83 7.86
N SER A 98 11.28 -0.27 8.76
CA SER A 98 12.73 -0.55 8.79
C SER A 98 13.09 -1.84 9.52
N SER A 99 12.14 -2.50 10.21
CA SER A 99 12.36 -3.69 11.04
C SER A 99 12.13 -5.02 10.30
N ASP A 100 12.35 -6.14 11.00
CA ASP A 100 12.04 -7.50 10.53
C ASP A 100 10.55 -7.77 10.19
N PHE A 101 9.64 -6.85 10.53
CA PHE A 101 8.24 -6.84 10.03
C PHE A 101 8.14 -6.51 8.54
N ASN A 102 9.20 -6.03 7.88
CA ASN A 102 9.24 -5.83 6.44
C ASN A 102 9.94 -7.01 5.74
N TRP A 103 9.44 -7.41 4.58
CA TRP A 103 10.16 -8.34 3.70
C TRP A 103 11.45 -7.76 3.12
N GLY A 104 11.56 -6.43 3.00
CA GLY A 104 12.78 -5.74 2.54
C GLY A 104 13.03 -5.85 1.04
N TYR A 105 11.99 -6.04 0.23
CA TYR A 105 12.12 -6.20 -1.22
C TYR A 105 12.59 -4.91 -1.91
N THR A 106 13.38 -5.07 -2.97
CA THR A 106 13.79 -3.97 -3.87
C THR A 106 13.70 -4.43 -5.32
N THR A 107 13.24 -3.55 -6.22
CA THR A 107 13.13 -3.87 -7.66
C THR A 107 14.46 -4.32 -8.23
N GLU A 108 14.46 -5.10 -9.30
CA GLU A 108 15.68 -5.16 -10.11
C GLU A 108 16.00 -3.78 -10.69
N LYS A 109 17.28 -3.53 -10.99
CA LYS A 109 17.71 -2.24 -11.54
C LYS A 109 17.08 -2.09 -12.93
N THR A 110 16.38 -1.00 -13.15
CA THR A 110 15.79 -0.60 -14.43
C THR A 110 16.29 0.80 -14.74
N ASP A 111 16.73 1.05 -15.97
CA ASP A 111 17.24 2.37 -16.34
C ASP A 111 16.11 3.41 -16.39
N GLY A 112 16.45 4.69 -16.28
CA GLY A 112 15.47 5.79 -16.21
C GLY A 112 14.92 6.06 -14.80
N ILE A 113 14.60 5.03 -14.02
CA ILE A 113 13.83 5.13 -12.76
C ILE A 113 14.69 5.06 -11.48
N CYS A 114 14.12 5.51 -10.35
CA CYS A 114 14.68 5.38 -8.99
C CYS A 114 16.15 5.83 -8.82
N LYS A 115 16.63 6.77 -9.66
CA LYS A 115 18.02 7.26 -9.73
C LYS A 115 18.57 7.83 -8.40
N GLY A 116 17.71 8.37 -7.53
CA GLY A 116 18.10 8.89 -6.20
C GLY A 116 18.23 7.82 -5.12
N MET A 117 17.72 6.61 -5.36
CA MET A 117 17.68 5.51 -4.38
C MET A 117 18.99 4.70 -4.33
N LYS A 118 19.17 3.99 -3.22
CA LYS A 118 20.31 3.07 -3.00
C LYS A 118 20.34 2.02 -4.12
N ASN A 119 21.51 1.85 -4.73
CA ASN A 119 21.77 0.93 -5.84
C ASN A 119 20.89 1.13 -7.10
N GLN A 120 20.20 2.27 -7.24
CA GLN A 120 19.24 2.53 -8.34
C GLN A 120 18.14 1.46 -8.44
N ARG A 121 17.71 0.93 -7.29
CA ARG A 121 16.59 -0.03 -7.14
C ARG A 121 15.50 0.65 -6.34
N CYS A 122 14.23 0.53 -6.75
CA CYS A 122 13.13 1.08 -5.99
C CYS A 122 12.89 0.24 -4.73
N ASN A 123 12.69 0.86 -3.57
CA ASN A 123 12.33 0.14 -2.36
C ASN A 123 10.85 -0.26 -2.40
N TRP A 124 10.52 -1.54 -2.15
CA TRP A 124 9.15 -2.05 -2.21
C TRP A 124 8.74 -2.72 -0.90
N PRO A 125 8.54 -1.95 0.19
CA PRO A 125 8.23 -2.51 1.50
C PRO A 125 6.93 -3.32 1.51
N ARG A 126 6.95 -4.49 2.15
CA ARG A 126 5.80 -5.40 2.31
C ARG A 126 5.74 -5.91 3.74
N GLY A 127 4.55 -6.00 4.32
CA GLY A 127 4.38 -6.56 5.66
C GLY A 127 4.63 -8.07 5.69
N LYS A 128 5.47 -8.47 6.63
CA LYS A 128 5.84 -9.84 7.01
C LYS A 128 5.51 -9.99 8.51
N VAL A 129 4.22 -9.91 8.83
CA VAL A 129 3.65 -9.88 10.19
C VAL A 129 2.15 -10.24 10.10
N MET A 130 1.53 -10.68 11.19
CA MET A 130 0.07 -10.88 11.25
C MET A 130 -0.69 -9.63 10.79
N GLY A 131 -1.67 -9.77 9.88
CA GLY A 131 -2.33 -8.63 9.23
C GLY A 131 -1.59 -8.11 7.98
N GLY A 132 -0.39 -8.64 7.72
CA GLY A 132 0.46 -8.31 6.58
C GLY A 132 0.78 -6.83 6.51
N THR A 133 0.77 -6.28 5.28
CA THR A 133 1.13 -4.87 5.08
C THR A 133 0.18 -3.91 5.81
N SER A 134 -1.04 -4.27 6.23
CA SER A 134 -1.91 -3.36 7.03
C SER A 134 -1.33 -2.89 8.38
N VAL A 135 -0.27 -3.56 8.87
CA VAL A 135 0.49 -3.21 10.07
C VAL A 135 1.64 -2.26 9.75
N THR A 136 2.43 -2.60 8.73
CA THR A 136 3.63 -1.85 8.33
C THR A 136 3.33 -0.73 7.37
N ASN A 137 2.12 -0.67 6.84
CA ASN A 137 1.80 0.28 5.82
C ASN A 137 1.48 1.63 6.39
N TYR A 138 1.49 2.56 5.48
CA TYR A 138 0.70 3.72 5.61
C TYR A 138 -0.61 3.61 4.76
N MET A 139 -1.28 2.51 4.44
CA MET A 139 -2.63 2.45 3.77
C MET A 139 -3.01 3.48 2.64
N VAL A 140 -3.12 3.07 1.37
CA VAL A 140 -4.08 3.65 0.38
C VAL A 140 -4.78 2.48 -0.32
N TYR A 141 -5.98 2.69 -0.88
CA TYR A 141 -6.70 1.68 -1.67
C TYR A 141 -7.34 2.31 -2.92
N THR A 142 -6.73 2.10 -4.08
CA THR A 142 -7.15 2.64 -5.39
C THR A 142 -6.88 1.63 -6.52
N ARG A 143 -7.53 1.78 -7.70
CA ARG A 143 -7.59 0.76 -8.79
C ARG A 143 -7.68 1.31 -10.24
N GLY A 144 -7.24 0.49 -11.21
CA GLY A 144 -7.22 0.74 -12.69
C GLY A 144 -8.54 0.54 -13.50
N VAL A 145 -8.52 0.79 -14.83
CA VAL A 145 -9.69 1.06 -15.72
C VAL A 145 -9.96 0.06 -16.87
N PRO A 146 -11.16 0.03 -17.47
CA PRO A 146 -11.52 -0.78 -18.65
C PRO A 146 -10.53 -0.76 -19.83
N HIS A 147 -10.00 0.40 -20.22
CA HIS A 147 -9.16 0.50 -21.44
C HIS A 147 -7.84 -0.27 -21.34
N ASP A 148 -7.40 -0.60 -20.11
CA ASP A 148 -6.30 -1.54 -19.85
C ASP A 148 -6.57 -2.96 -20.41
N TYR A 149 -7.83 -3.24 -20.77
CA TYR A 149 -8.41 -4.57 -20.92
C TYR A 149 -9.21 -4.75 -22.23
N ASP A 150 -9.26 -3.74 -23.12
CA ASP A 150 -10.03 -3.77 -24.38
C ASP A 150 -9.61 -4.92 -25.35
N GLY A 151 -8.43 -5.52 -25.15
CA GLY A 151 -7.96 -6.71 -25.89
C GLY A 151 -8.37 -8.06 -25.30
N TRP A 152 -9.43 -8.14 -24.49
CA TRP A 152 -9.81 -9.36 -23.72
C TRP A 152 -11.10 -10.04 -24.19
N ALA A 153 -11.72 -9.58 -25.28
CA ALA A 153 -12.93 -10.19 -25.85
C ALA A 153 -12.64 -11.55 -26.55
N ALA A 154 -12.36 -12.59 -25.75
CA ALA A 154 -12.21 -13.98 -26.19
C ALA A 154 -12.83 -14.96 -25.15
N PRO A 155 -13.28 -16.16 -25.55
CA PRO A 155 -14.49 -16.76 -24.95
C PRO A 155 -14.27 -17.56 -23.66
N LYS A 156 -15.23 -17.41 -22.73
CA LYS A 156 -15.67 -18.37 -21.68
C LYS A 156 -14.63 -19.39 -21.16
N ILE A 157 -13.55 -18.89 -20.56
CA ILE A 157 -12.69 -19.66 -19.65
C ILE A 157 -12.93 -19.11 -18.23
N PRO A 158 -12.98 -19.93 -17.16
CA PRO A 158 -13.12 -19.42 -15.80
C PRO A 158 -11.97 -18.48 -15.43
N THR A 159 -12.24 -17.18 -15.38
CA THR A 159 -11.25 -16.17 -14.99
C THR A 159 -11.02 -16.20 -13.48
N GLY A 160 -9.77 -15.97 -13.07
CA GLY A 160 -9.43 -15.84 -11.66
C GLY A 160 -10.04 -14.57 -11.05
N LYS A 161 -11.06 -14.72 -10.21
CA LYS A 161 -11.72 -13.62 -9.48
C LYS A 161 -10.83 -13.13 -8.34
N VAL A 162 -9.91 -12.21 -8.61
CA VAL A 162 -8.92 -11.73 -7.63
C VAL A 162 -9.25 -10.32 -7.15
N MET A 163 -9.57 -10.18 -5.85
CA MET A 163 -9.41 -8.90 -5.16
C MET A 163 -7.92 -8.71 -4.86
N GLY A 164 -7.27 -7.79 -5.59
CA GLY A 164 -5.89 -7.39 -5.28
C GLY A 164 -5.76 -6.95 -3.82
N GLY A 165 -4.75 -7.48 -3.12
CA GLY A 165 -4.60 -7.31 -1.67
C GLY A 165 -3.16 -7.43 -1.19
N THR A 166 -2.55 -6.29 -0.90
CA THR A 166 -1.82 -6.02 0.35
C THR A 166 -2.04 -4.54 0.61
N SER A 167 -2.60 -4.13 1.75
CA SER A 167 -2.82 -2.70 2.01
C SER A 167 -1.46 -1.97 1.94
N VAL A 168 -1.21 -1.12 0.94
CA VAL A 168 0.17 -0.71 0.58
C VAL A 168 0.66 0.49 1.39
N THR A 169 1.97 0.68 1.47
CA THR A 169 2.68 1.68 2.29
C THR A 169 2.49 3.16 1.86
N ASN A 170 1.31 3.79 2.07
CA ASN A 170 1.08 5.22 1.65
C ASN A 170 0.07 6.12 2.45
N TYR A 171 0.52 6.91 3.45
CA TYR A 171 -0.16 7.86 4.42
C TYR A 171 -1.47 7.61 5.24
N MET A 172 -1.56 6.48 5.96
CA MET A 172 -2.74 5.82 6.58
C MET A 172 -4.13 6.23 6.07
N VAL A 173 -4.29 6.37 4.76
CA VAL A 173 -5.53 6.78 4.11
C VAL A 173 -6.51 5.62 3.89
N TYR A 174 -7.80 5.93 3.85
CA TYR A 174 -8.87 5.06 3.38
C TYR A 174 -9.58 5.72 2.20
N THR A 175 -9.61 5.00 1.07
CA THR A 175 -10.29 5.37 -0.17
C THR A 175 -10.91 4.12 -0.78
N ARG A 176 -11.75 4.31 -1.80
CA ARG A 176 -12.29 3.24 -2.64
C ARG A 176 -11.97 3.53 -4.10
N GLY A 177 -11.99 2.49 -4.94
CA GLY A 177 -12.17 2.69 -6.38
C GLY A 177 -13.52 3.36 -6.67
N VAL A 178 -13.61 4.05 -7.80
CA VAL A 178 -14.87 4.61 -8.32
C VAL A 178 -15.66 3.50 -9.05
N PRO A 179 -16.97 3.65 -9.32
CA PRO A 179 -17.79 2.58 -9.89
C PRO A 179 -17.22 2.02 -11.18
N HIS A 180 -16.69 2.92 -12.01
CA HIS A 180 -16.02 2.62 -13.27
C HIS A 180 -14.90 1.56 -13.14
N ASP A 181 -14.16 1.53 -12.03
CA ASP A 181 -13.08 0.56 -11.80
C ASP A 181 -13.65 -0.87 -11.61
N TYR A 182 -14.86 -1.00 -11.05
CA TYR A 182 -15.55 -2.27 -10.74
C TYR A 182 -16.47 -2.73 -11.87
N ASP A 183 -17.25 -1.81 -12.43
CA ASP A 183 -18.13 -2.06 -13.56
C ASP A 183 -17.31 -2.47 -14.80
N GLY A 184 -16.08 -1.95 -14.92
CA GLY A 184 -15.07 -2.45 -15.84
C GLY A 184 -14.75 -3.93 -15.67
N TRP A 185 -14.64 -4.42 -14.43
CA TRP A 185 -14.36 -5.84 -14.18
C TRP A 185 -15.57 -6.71 -14.51
N ALA A 186 -16.78 -6.24 -14.20
CA ALA A 186 -18.03 -6.91 -14.57
C ALA A 186 -18.18 -7.00 -16.10
N ALA A 187 -17.86 -5.92 -16.83
CA ALA A 187 -17.86 -5.88 -18.30
C ALA A 187 -16.87 -6.89 -18.93
N LEU A 188 -15.75 -7.19 -18.24
CA LEU A 188 -14.79 -8.23 -18.62
C LEU A 188 -15.23 -9.66 -18.27
N GLY A 189 -16.51 -9.86 -17.94
CA GLY A 189 -17.08 -11.16 -17.62
C GLY A 189 -16.90 -11.60 -16.16
N ASN A 190 -16.34 -10.75 -15.29
CA ASN A 190 -16.24 -11.06 -13.86
C ASN A 190 -17.58 -10.75 -13.16
N ILE A 191 -18.61 -11.57 -13.44
CA ILE A 191 -19.94 -11.47 -12.81
C ILE A 191 -19.80 -11.49 -11.28
N GLY A 192 -20.52 -10.62 -10.55
CA GLY A 192 -20.37 -10.46 -9.10
C GLY A 192 -19.37 -9.38 -8.68
N TRP A 193 -18.86 -8.55 -9.60
CA TRP A 193 -17.84 -7.54 -9.35
C TRP A 193 -18.22 -6.11 -9.77
N SER A 194 -19.45 -5.85 -10.22
CA SER A 194 -19.90 -4.47 -10.46
C SER A 194 -19.90 -3.66 -9.16
N PHE A 195 -19.88 -2.33 -9.23
CA PHE A 195 -19.86 -1.47 -8.05
C PHE A 195 -21.06 -1.75 -7.13
N GLU A 196 -22.24 -1.93 -7.72
CA GLU A 196 -23.47 -2.29 -7.00
C GLU A 196 -23.34 -3.64 -6.29
N GLU A 197 -22.73 -4.64 -6.93
CA GLU A 197 -22.51 -5.97 -6.34
C GLU A 197 -21.47 -5.94 -5.21
N VAL A 198 -20.42 -5.11 -5.29
CA VAL A 198 -19.36 -5.05 -4.27
C VAL A 198 -19.63 -4.08 -3.11
N LEU A 199 -20.44 -3.03 -3.31
CA LEU A 199 -20.74 -2.01 -2.29
C LEU A 199 -21.30 -2.60 -0.98
N PRO A 200 -22.21 -3.60 -0.97
CA PRO A 200 -22.64 -4.28 0.25
C PRO A 200 -21.49 -4.91 1.04
N TYR A 201 -20.44 -5.40 0.37
CA TYR A 201 -19.29 -6.02 1.03
C TYR A 201 -18.33 -4.98 1.63
N PHE A 202 -18.16 -3.81 1.00
CA PHE A 202 -17.49 -2.68 1.64
C PHE A 202 -18.24 -2.28 2.91
N LYS A 203 -19.55 -2.02 2.82
CA LYS A 203 -20.38 -1.66 3.98
C LYS A 203 -20.39 -2.74 5.07
N LYS A 204 -20.35 -4.03 4.73
CA LYS A 204 -20.25 -5.16 5.69
C LYS A 204 -18.88 -5.25 6.38
N SER A 205 -17.85 -4.67 5.78
CA SER A 205 -16.49 -4.61 6.36
C SER A 205 -16.37 -3.50 7.40
N GLU A 206 -17.03 -2.36 7.16
CA GLU A 206 -16.76 -1.07 7.81
C GLU A 206 -17.49 -0.79 9.12
N ASP A 207 -16.80 -0.04 9.97
CA ASP A 207 -17.33 0.55 11.20
C ASP A 207 -16.96 2.05 11.25
N MET A 208 -17.66 2.86 10.45
CA MET A 208 -17.44 4.31 10.32
C MET A 208 -17.66 5.05 11.65
N LYS A 209 -16.66 5.82 12.08
CA LYS A 209 -16.66 6.58 13.34
C LYS A 209 -16.88 8.06 13.17
N THR A 210 -16.46 8.65 12.05
CA THR A 210 -16.72 10.05 11.69
C THR A 210 -18.21 10.31 11.61
N ALA A 211 -18.71 11.27 12.41
CA ALA A 211 -20.13 11.41 12.69
C ALA A 211 -20.94 11.78 11.43
N GLU A 212 -20.40 12.66 10.60
CA GLU A 212 -21.05 13.17 9.39
C GLU A 212 -21.21 12.09 8.30
N LEU A 213 -20.35 11.06 8.32
CA LEU A 213 -20.32 10.01 7.30
C LEU A 213 -21.12 8.76 7.69
N LYS A 214 -21.57 8.63 8.95
CA LYS A 214 -22.37 7.47 9.39
C LYS A 214 -23.74 7.36 8.70
N SER A 215 -24.28 8.48 8.24
CA SER A 215 -25.53 8.55 7.48
C SER A 215 -25.34 8.43 5.96
N SER A 216 -24.09 8.39 5.46
CA SER A 216 -23.83 8.22 4.03
C SER A 216 -24.37 6.87 3.55
N PRO A 217 -25.10 6.82 2.41
CA PRO A 217 -25.55 5.56 1.83
C PRO A 217 -24.37 4.66 1.42
N TYR A 218 -23.17 5.23 1.30
CA TYR A 218 -21.97 4.52 0.87
C TYR A 218 -21.22 3.86 2.03
N HIS A 219 -21.43 4.24 3.29
CA HIS A 219 -20.64 3.73 4.43
C HIS A 219 -21.33 2.65 5.29
N GLY A 220 -20.49 1.84 5.94
CA GLY A 220 -20.93 0.83 6.92
C GLY A 220 -20.69 1.26 8.37
N VAL A 221 -21.53 0.76 9.29
CA VAL A 221 -21.38 0.93 10.74
C VAL A 221 -21.55 -0.44 11.41
N GLY A 222 -20.70 -0.75 12.41
CA GLY A 222 -20.77 -2.02 13.14
C GLY A 222 -20.07 -3.22 12.47
N GLY A 223 -19.35 -3.00 11.37
CA GLY A 223 -18.40 -3.97 10.81
C GLY A 223 -17.15 -4.18 11.68
N TYR A 224 -16.13 -4.80 11.10
CA TYR A 224 -14.88 -5.13 11.81
C TYR A 224 -13.80 -4.07 11.64
N LEU A 225 -13.74 -3.38 10.49
CA LEU A 225 -12.71 -2.41 10.16
C LEU A 225 -13.18 -1.00 10.53
N LYS A 226 -12.63 -0.45 11.61
CA LYS A 226 -12.89 0.94 12.02
C LYS A 226 -12.29 1.91 11.03
N ILE A 227 -13.06 2.95 10.68
CA ILE A 227 -12.63 4.05 9.82
C ILE A 227 -12.98 5.38 10.50
N GLU A 228 -12.04 6.30 10.56
CA GLU A 228 -12.24 7.64 11.10
C GLU A 228 -11.37 8.67 10.36
N ARG A 229 -11.81 9.93 10.31
CA ARG A 229 -10.92 11.06 10.01
C ARG A 229 -9.93 11.23 11.19
N PRO A 230 -8.63 11.52 10.94
CA PRO A 230 -7.65 11.73 12.00
C PRO A 230 -8.09 12.75 13.05
N LEU A 231 -7.87 12.39 14.32
CA LEU A 231 -8.21 13.19 15.51
C LEU A 231 -7.35 14.45 15.66
N TRP A 232 -6.19 14.49 15.01
CA TRP A 232 -5.28 15.63 14.99
C TRP A 232 -4.89 15.95 13.54
N ARG A 233 -4.78 17.25 13.23
CA ARG A 233 -4.26 17.79 11.97
C ARG A 233 -3.67 19.19 12.18
N THR A 234 -2.80 19.63 11.28
CA THR A 234 -2.30 21.01 11.24
C THR A 234 -3.35 21.98 10.64
N PRO A 235 -3.20 23.31 10.84
CA PRO A 235 -4.00 24.30 10.12
C PRO A 235 -3.85 24.23 8.60
N LEU A 236 -2.73 23.70 8.09
CA LEU A 236 -2.48 23.55 6.64
C LEU A 236 -3.50 22.60 5.98
N ALA A 237 -4.05 21.64 6.72
CA ALA A 237 -5.12 20.79 6.21
C ALA A 237 -6.35 21.60 5.76
N LYS A 238 -6.75 22.64 6.51
CA LYS A 238 -7.87 23.51 6.10
C LYS A 238 -7.50 24.34 4.88
N CYS A 239 -6.33 24.98 4.91
CA CYS A 239 -5.74 25.73 3.80
C CYS A 239 -5.81 24.98 2.46
N VAL A 240 -5.45 23.69 2.43
CA VAL A 240 -5.45 22.89 1.19
C VAL A 240 -6.86 22.62 0.68
N LEU A 241 -7.86 22.48 1.56
CA LEU A 241 -9.26 22.36 1.14
C LEU A 241 -9.82 23.70 0.65
N ASP A 242 -9.50 24.79 1.34
CA ASP A 242 -9.89 26.15 0.94
C ASP A 242 -9.32 26.47 -0.46
N ALA A 243 -8.06 26.12 -0.70
CA ALA A 243 -7.40 26.26 -1.99
C ALA A 243 -8.08 25.43 -3.11
N GLY A 244 -8.43 24.17 -2.82
CA GLY A 244 -9.19 23.34 -3.74
C GLY A 244 -10.54 23.97 -4.10
N HIS A 245 -11.19 24.61 -3.13
CA HIS A 245 -12.45 25.33 -3.35
C HIS A 245 -12.26 26.61 -4.20
N GLU A 246 -11.19 27.38 -3.97
CA GLU A 246 -10.81 28.52 -4.82
C GLU A 246 -10.50 28.10 -6.28
N MET A 247 -10.00 26.87 -6.49
CA MET A 247 -9.80 26.26 -7.80
C MET A 247 -11.10 25.75 -8.46
N GLY A 248 -12.24 25.82 -7.76
CA GLY A 248 -13.54 25.34 -8.26
C GLY A 248 -13.82 23.85 -8.00
N TYR A 249 -13.09 23.19 -7.10
CA TYR A 249 -13.39 21.83 -6.65
C TYR A 249 -14.25 21.81 -5.38
N ASP A 250 -15.09 20.80 -5.25
CA ASP A 250 -15.85 20.56 -4.03
C ASP A 250 -15.04 19.83 -2.95
N ILE A 251 -15.49 19.95 -1.70
CA ILE A 251 -14.99 19.14 -0.59
C ILE A 251 -15.87 17.88 -0.49
N VAL A 252 -15.31 16.73 -0.86
CA VAL A 252 -16.03 15.46 -1.06
C VAL A 252 -15.69 14.40 0.00
N ASP A 253 -16.45 13.31 0.04
CA ASP A 253 -16.03 12.05 0.64
C ASP A 253 -15.37 11.17 -0.44
N PRO A 254 -14.09 10.77 -0.28
CA PRO A 254 -13.35 10.05 -1.31
C PRO A 254 -13.76 8.56 -1.43
N SER A 255 -14.82 8.14 -0.73
CA SER A 255 -15.44 6.81 -0.81
C SER A 255 -16.73 6.79 -1.64
N GLU A 256 -17.19 7.96 -2.13
CA GLU A 256 -18.42 8.11 -2.91
C GLU A 256 -18.22 7.84 -4.41
N PRO A 257 -19.30 7.54 -5.16
CA PRO A 257 -19.21 7.22 -6.59
C PRO A 257 -18.57 8.30 -7.48
N ASN A 258 -18.82 9.58 -7.17
CA ASN A 258 -18.29 10.73 -7.88
C ASN A 258 -17.40 11.55 -6.94
N ALA A 259 -16.20 11.04 -6.69
CA ALA A 259 -15.25 11.59 -5.72
C ALA A 259 -14.31 12.68 -6.29
N ILE A 260 -14.67 13.35 -7.39
CA ILE A 260 -13.86 14.43 -7.96
C ILE A 260 -13.86 15.63 -6.99
N GLY A 261 -12.71 15.92 -6.38
CA GLY A 261 -12.57 17.02 -5.44
C GLY A 261 -11.50 16.79 -4.39
N PHE A 262 -11.53 17.62 -3.35
CA PHE A 262 -10.60 17.60 -2.23
C PHE A 262 -11.27 16.99 -1.00
N SER A 263 -10.52 16.34 -0.12
CA SER A 263 -11.05 15.80 1.13
C SER A 263 -10.03 15.77 2.26
N TYR A 264 -10.52 15.79 3.50
CA TYR A 264 -9.71 15.26 4.61
C TYR A 264 -9.54 13.76 4.42
N VAL A 265 -8.33 13.25 4.65
CA VAL A 265 -8.11 11.81 4.61
C VAL A 265 -9.01 11.09 5.62
N LEU A 266 -9.67 10.01 5.17
CA LEU A 266 -10.17 8.98 6.07
C LEU A 266 -9.01 8.03 6.40
N ALA A 267 -9.07 7.31 7.51
CA ALA A 267 -8.04 6.37 7.92
C ALA A 267 -8.68 5.13 8.56
N ASN A 268 -8.08 3.94 8.37
CA ASN A 268 -8.42 2.78 9.20
C ASN A 268 -7.80 2.91 10.60
N THR A 269 -8.22 3.92 11.35
CA THR A 269 -7.89 4.08 12.76
C THR A 269 -9.15 3.99 13.61
N GLY A 270 -8.97 3.77 14.91
CA GLY A 270 -10.06 3.79 15.87
C GLY A 270 -9.58 4.38 17.19
N ASN A 271 -10.08 5.56 17.54
CA ASN A 271 -9.62 6.33 18.70
C ASN A 271 -8.12 6.70 18.61
N GLY A 272 -7.66 7.11 17.43
CA GLY A 272 -6.30 7.60 17.18
C GLY A 272 -5.22 6.51 17.09
N GLU A 273 -5.61 5.24 17.11
CA GLU A 273 -4.72 4.07 16.94
C GLU A 273 -4.98 3.38 15.60
N ARG A 274 -3.95 2.81 14.99
CA ARG A 274 -4.07 1.98 13.79
C ARG A 274 -5.03 0.80 14.01
N TYR A 275 -5.84 0.51 13.00
CA TYR A 275 -6.73 -0.63 12.93
C TYR A 275 -6.33 -1.56 11.76
N SER A 276 -5.36 -2.44 12.03
CA SER A 276 -4.88 -3.43 11.05
C SER A 276 -5.94 -4.48 10.72
N ALA A 277 -5.70 -5.27 9.66
CA ALA A 277 -6.56 -6.41 9.32
C ALA A 277 -6.52 -7.54 10.38
N SER A 278 -5.40 -7.72 11.08
CA SER A 278 -5.32 -8.66 12.21
C SER A 278 -6.17 -8.16 13.39
N ARG A 279 -6.05 -6.88 13.74
CA ARG A 279 -6.83 -6.21 14.80
C ARG A 279 -8.33 -6.16 14.49
N ALA A 280 -8.70 -5.92 13.24
CA ALA A 280 -10.08 -5.94 12.79
C ALA A 280 -10.68 -7.36 12.72
N PHE A 281 -10.02 -8.30 12.04
CA PHE A 281 -10.65 -9.55 11.63
C PHE A 281 -10.19 -10.80 12.39
N LEU A 282 -9.02 -10.81 13.04
CA LEU A 282 -8.47 -12.02 13.68
C LEU A 282 -8.46 -11.95 15.22
N ARG A 283 -8.00 -10.85 15.81
CA ARG A 283 -7.96 -10.66 17.27
C ARG A 283 -9.35 -10.79 17.93
N PRO A 284 -10.47 -10.29 17.35
CA PRO A 284 -11.80 -10.50 17.94
C PRO A 284 -12.25 -11.97 17.95
N ILE A 285 -11.81 -12.77 16.98
CA ILE A 285 -12.26 -14.16 16.79
C ILE A 285 -11.26 -15.21 17.28
N ARG A 286 -10.12 -14.79 17.86
CA ARG A 286 -8.99 -15.63 18.30
C ARG A 286 -9.33 -16.82 19.22
N LYS A 287 -10.53 -16.81 19.81
CA LYS A 287 -11.06 -17.87 20.68
C LYS A 287 -11.95 -18.90 19.94
N ARG A 288 -12.26 -18.70 18.65
CA ARG A 288 -13.02 -19.65 17.84
C ARG A 288 -12.26 -20.98 17.75
N PRO A 289 -12.83 -22.11 18.19
CA PRO A 289 -12.10 -23.39 18.27
C PRO A 289 -11.73 -23.94 16.89
N ASN A 290 -12.46 -23.56 15.84
CA ASN A 290 -12.26 -23.98 14.45
C ASN A 290 -11.26 -23.10 13.67
N LEU A 291 -10.80 -21.97 14.21
CA LEU A 291 -9.69 -21.17 13.66
C LEU A 291 -8.36 -21.65 14.25
N LYS A 292 -7.43 -22.13 13.41
CA LYS A 292 -6.05 -22.40 13.80
C LYS A 292 -5.10 -21.46 13.07
N VAL A 293 -4.25 -20.74 13.79
CA VAL A 293 -3.31 -19.77 13.20
C VAL A 293 -1.88 -20.18 13.54
N ALA A 294 -1.02 -20.32 12.53
CA ALA A 294 0.40 -20.58 12.71
C ALA A 294 1.22 -19.40 12.19
N LYS A 295 1.88 -18.70 13.13
CA LYS A 295 2.84 -17.65 12.85
C LYS A 295 4.23 -18.24 12.58
N ARG A 296 5.10 -17.47 11.93
CA ARG A 296 6.46 -17.85 11.51
C ARG A 296 6.46 -19.17 10.71
N ALA A 297 5.43 -19.34 9.88
CA ALA A 297 5.14 -20.49 9.02
C ALA A 297 5.14 -20.05 7.55
N ARG A 298 6.29 -20.17 6.87
CA ARG A 298 6.41 -19.79 5.45
C ARG A 298 6.01 -20.96 4.56
N VAL A 299 4.90 -20.82 3.84
CA VAL A 299 4.49 -21.76 2.79
C VAL A 299 5.50 -21.73 1.65
N THR A 300 5.90 -22.90 1.17
CA THR A 300 6.93 -23.07 0.14
C THR A 300 6.42 -23.76 -1.13
N LYS A 301 5.35 -24.54 -1.03
CA LYS A 301 4.72 -25.21 -2.19
C LYS A 301 3.23 -25.46 -1.94
N VAL A 302 2.40 -25.32 -2.97
CA VAL A 302 1.03 -25.85 -3.02
C VAL A 302 1.10 -27.27 -3.57
N LEU A 303 0.44 -28.20 -2.90
CA LEU A 303 0.34 -29.58 -3.36
C LEU A 303 -0.85 -29.71 -4.31
N ILE A 304 -0.59 -30.28 -5.48
CA ILE A 304 -1.56 -30.46 -6.56
C ILE A 304 -1.58 -31.95 -6.91
N ASP A 305 -2.76 -32.53 -7.12
CA ASP A 305 -2.88 -33.89 -7.62
C ASP A 305 -2.70 -33.88 -9.14
N GLU A 306 -1.54 -34.34 -9.62
CA GLU A 306 -1.22 -34.43 -11.05
C GLU A 306 -1.96 -35.58 -11.75
N ASN A 307 -2.53 -36.53 -11.00
CA ASN A 307 -3.35 -37.63 -11.55
C ASN A 307 -4.83 -37.23 -11.70
N ASP A 308 -5.24 -36.12 -11.09
CA ASP A 308 -6.55 -35.54 -11.28
C ASP A 308 -6.56 -34.70 -12.56
N ASN A 309 -7.43 -35.02 -13.51
CA ASN A 309 -7.63 -34.24 -14.74
C ASN A 309 -8.01 -32.77 -14.45
N LEU A 310 -8.54 -32.48 -13.25
CA LEU A 310 -8.87 -31.13 -12.79
C LEU A 310 -7.71 -30.43 -12.05
N LYS A 311 -6.57 -31.11 -11.85
CA LYS A 311 -5.36 -30.61 -11.16
C LYS A 311 -5.68 -29.99 -9.80
N ARG A 312 -6.43 -30.70 -8.97
CA ARG A 312 -6.95 -30.18 -7.70
C ARG A 312 -5.83 -29.90 -6.69
N ALA A 313 -5.86 -28.72 -6.08
CA ALA A 313 -5.01 -28.41 -4.93
C ALA A 313 -5.43 -29.25 -3.72
N THR A 314 -4.52 -30.06 -3.19
CA THR A 314 -4.78 -31.02 -2.09
C THR A 314 -4.18 -30.60 -0.75
N GLY A 315 -3.34 -29.56 -0.71
CA GLY A 315 -2.66 -29.13 0.51
C GLY A 315 -1.52 -28.14 0.28
N VAL A 316 -0.69 -27.95 1.29
CA VAL A 316 0.54 -27.14 1.19
C VAL A 316 1.71 -27.77 1.95
N GLU A 317 2.92 -27.47 1.49
CA GLU A 317 4.15 -27.62 2.25
C GLU A 317 4.58 -26.27 2.82
N PHE A 318 5.04 -26.25 4.07
CA PHE A 318 5.54 -25.03 4.72
C PHE A 318 6.67 -25.32 5.70
N PHE A 319 7.46 -24.30 6.00
CA PHE A 319 8.49 -24.34 7.03
C PHE A 319 8.08 -23.55 8.26
N LYS A 320 8.17 -24.19 9.44
CA LYS A 320 8.05 -23.55 10.75
C LYS A 320 9.11 -24.14 11.68
N ASN A 321 9.72 -23.32 12.56
CA ASN A 321 10.75 -23.78 13.52
C ASN A 321 11.93 -24.56 12.87
N LYS A 322 12.30 -24.23 11.63
CA LYS A 322 13.28 -24.95 10.79
C LYS A 322 12.89 -26.38 10.39
N GLN A 323 11.67 -26.81 10.67
CA GLN A 323 11.10 -28.09 10.23
C GLN A 323 10.16 -27.85 9.05
N ARG A 324 10.12 -28.81 8.13
CA ARG A 324 9.15 -28.87 7.03
C ARG A 324 7.92 -29.62 7.52
N HIS A 325 6.75 -29.07 7.23
CA HIS A 325 5.45 -29.63 7.54
C HIS A 325 4.62 -29.71 6.25
N THR A 326 3.77 -30.72 6.18
CA THR A 326 2.82 -30.94 5.09
C THR A 326 1.44 -31.12 5.69
N VAL A 327 0.44 -30.42 5.14
CA VAL A 327 -0.94 -30.41 5.62
C VAL A 327 -1.90 -30.39 4.42
N ARG A 328 -3.01 -31.12 4.51
CA ARG A 328 -3.98 -31.29 3.42
C ARG A 328 -5.21 -30.41 3.61
N ALA A 329 -5.83 -30.04 2.50
CA ALA A 329 -7.11 -29.34 2.45
C ALA A 329 -8.20 -30.29 1.93
N ARG A 330 -9.29 -30.46 2.68
CA ARG A 330 -10.46 -31.24 2.25
C ARG A 330 -11.26 -30.50 1.18
N LYS A 331 -11.27 -29.17 1.22
CA LYS A 331 -11.99 -28.30 0.27
C LYS A 331 -11.03 -27.49 -0.57
N GLU A 332 -10.40 -26.46 -0.01
CA GLU A 332 -9.69 -25.43 -0.78
C GLU A 332 -8.38 -24.95 -0.11
N VAL A 333 -7.41 -24.61 -0.96
CA VAL A 333 -6.22 -23.83 -0.60
C VAL A 333 -6.38 -22.43 -1.17
N ILE A 334 -6.41 -21.41 -0.32
CA ILE A 334 -6.68 -20.02 -0.69
C ILE A 334 -5.38 -19.21 -0.54
N LEU A 335 -4.85 -18.70 -1.65
CA LEU A 335 -3.64 -17.89 -1.65
C LEU A 335 -3.96 -16.42 -1.38
N SER A 336 -3.38 -15.87 -0.31
CA SER A 336 -3.52 -14.49 0.16
C SER A 336 -2.16 -13.89 0.55
N ALA A 337 -1.09 -14.34 -0.09
CA ALA A 337 0.30 -13.98 0.23
C ALA A 337 0.73 -12.60 -0.29
N GLY A 338 -0.12 -11.92 -1.07
CA GLY A 338 0.13 -10.60 -1.63
C GLY A 338 0.75 -10.63 -3.03
N ALA A 339 0.86 -9.45 -3.65
CA ALA A 339 1.08 -9.31 -5.10
C ALA A 339 2.40 -9.92 -5.62
N LEU A 340 3.41 -10.08 -4.76
CA LEU A 340 4.72 -10.66 -5.13
C LEU A 340 4.82 -12.15 -4.74
N ASN A 341 4.31 -12.52 -3.56
CA ASN A 341 4.48 -13.87 -3.01
C ASN A 341 3.45 -14.87 -3.53
N SER A 342 2.22 -14.43 -3.87
CA SER A 342 1.24 -15.32 -4.51
C SER A 342 1.74 -15.84 -5.87
N PRO A 343 2.20 -15.00 -6.84
CA PRO A 343 2.75 -15.51 -8.08
C PRO A 343 4.08 -16.26 -7.88
N GLN A 344 4.93 -15.85 -6.92
CA GLN A 344 6.13 -16.62 -6.58
C GLN A 344 5.78 -18.05 -6.14
N LEU A 345 4.82 -18.20 -5.22
CA LEU A 345 4.40 -19.50 -4.69
C LEU A 345 3.72 -20.36 -5.76
N LEU A 346 2.90 -19.78 -6.64
CA LEU A 346 2.31 -20.48 -7.78
C LEU A 346 3.41 -21.04 -8.70
N MET A 347 4.39 -20.21 -9.09
CA MET A 347 5.50 -20.66 -9.94
C MET A 347 6.34 -21.76 -9.26
N LEU A 348 6.66 -21.62 -7.97
CA LEU A 348 7.33 -22.67 -7.18
C LEU A 348 6.52 -23.97 -7.07
N SER A 349 5.21 -23.90 -7.32
CA SER A 349 4.28 -25.03 -7.32
C SER A 349 3.99 -25.57 -8.73
N GLY A 350 4.75 -25.17 -9.75
CA GLY A 350 4.58 -25.63 -11.12
C GLY A 350 3.43 -24.96 -11.90
N ILE A 351 2.84 -23.88 -11.38
CA ILE A 351 1.81 -23.08 -12.05
C ILE A 351 2.42 -21.75 -12.48
N GLY A 352 2.69 -21.59 -13.77
CA GLY A 352 3.36 -20.40 -14.29
C GLY A 352 3.90 -20.57 -15.71
N PRO A 353 4.66 -19.60 -16.22
CA PRO A 353 5.07 -19.59 -17.63
C PRO A 353 6.04 -20.74 -17.89
N ARG A 354 5.69 -21.66 -18.79
CA ARG A 354 6.45 -22.88 -19.08
C ARG A 354 7.95 -22.65 -19.19
N ASP A 355 8.38 -21.80 -20.11
CA ASP A 355 9.80 -21.57 -20.41
C ASP A 355 10.57 -21.13 -19.16
N HIS A 356 9.95 -20.32 -18.29
CA HIS A 356 10.57 -19.84 -17.06
C HIS A 356 10.55 -20.89 -15.93
N LEU A 357 9.56 -21.77 -15.89
CA LEU A 357 9.57 -22.92 -14.98
C LEU A 357 10.63 -23.95 -15.38
N GLU A 358 10.76 -24.21 -16.67
CA GLU A 358 11.78 -25.10 -17.25
C GLU A 358 13.20 -24.52 -17.02
N GLU A 359 13.41 -23.21 -17.23
CA GLU A 359 14.65 -22.48 -16.86
C GLU A 359 15.03 -22.69 -15.38
N MET A 360 14.03 -22.68 -14.48
CA MET A 360 14.22 -22.85 -13.03
C MET A 360 14.29 -24.32 -12.58
N ASN A 361 14.22 -25.28 -13.52
CA ASN A 361 14.15 -26.73 -13.26
C ASN A 361 12.94 -27.14 -12.37
N ILE A 362 11.78 -26.51 -12.60
CA ILE A 362 10.53 -26.78 -11.90
C ILE A 362 9.58 -27.53 -12.85
N PRO A 363 9.01 -28.69 -12.46
CA PRO A 363 8.01 -29.39 -13.26
C PRO A 363 6.79 -28.50 -13.58
N VAL A 364 6.43 -28.44 -14.86
CA VAL A 364 5.29 -27.64 -15.35
C VAL A 364 3.99 -28.42 -15.17
N ILE A 365 3.26 -28.10 -14.11
CA ILE A 365 1.92 -28.65 -13.86
C ILE A 365 0.88 -27.91 -14.71
N GLN A 366 0.98 -26.58 -14.81
CA GLN A 366 0.05 -25.77 -15.58
C GLN A 366 0.72 -24.49 -16.11
N ASP A 367 0.81 -24.43 -17.44
CA ASP A 367 1.40 -23.30 -18.18
C ASP A 367 0.42 -22.11 -18.21
N LEU A 368 0.81 -20.99 -17.61
CA LEU A 368 -0.01 -19.78 -17.44
C LEU A 368 0.88 -18.53 -17.25
N LYS A 369 0.39 -17.35 -17.66
CA LYS A 369 1.11 -16.05 -17.55
C LYS A 369 1.19 -15.49 -16.10
N VAL A 370 1.40 -16.36 -15.12
CA VAL A 370 1.58 -15.98 -13.70
C VAL A 370 2.76 -15.03 -13.54
N GLY A 371 2.57 -13.98 -12.76
CA GLY A 371 3.59 -12.94 -12.51
C GLY A 371 3.57 -11.78 -13.49
N TYR A 372 2.87 -11.88 -14.63
CA TYR A 372 2.67 -10.76 -15.55
C TYR A 372 1.56 -9.80 -15.08
N ASN A 373 1.37 -8.68 -15.78
CA ASN A 373 0.37 -7.66 -15.47
C ASN A 373 0.48 -7.12 -14.03
N LEU A 374 1.72 -6.97 -13.56
CA LEU A 374 2.03 -6.23 -12.35
C LEU A 374 1.82 -4.75 -12.65
N GLN A 375 1.03 -4.08 -11.83
CA GLN A 375 0.73 -2.66 -11.92
C GLN A 375 1.11 -2.01 -10.60
N ASP A 376 1.57 -0.77 -10.61
CA ASP A 376 1.76 -0.02 -9.37
C ASP A 376 1.65 1.49 -9.62
N HIS A 377 1.00 2.19 -8.68
CA HIS A 377 0.75 3.62 -8.71
C HIS A 377 2.06 4.41 -8.67
N VAL A 378 2.46 4.92 -9.82
CA VAL A 378 3.70 5.70 -9.98
C VAL A 378 3.57 7.07 -9.32
N SER A 379 4.57 7.45 -8.54
CA SER A 379 4.70 8.76 -7.92
C SER A 379 6.09 9.36 -8.15
N MET A 380 6.19 10.69 -8.15
CA MET A 380 7.47 11.41 -8.27
C MET A 380 7.94 11.99 -6.93
N ALA A 381 9.24 11.93 -6.70
CA ALA A 381 9.90 12.65 -5.62
C ALA A 381 11.07 13.51 -6.07
N GLY A 382 11.40 14.52 -5.26
CA GLY A 382 12.74 15.13 -5.28
C GLY A 382 12.81 16.63 -5.53
N LEU A 383 11.70 17.29 -5.88
CA LEU A 383 11.71 18.73 -6.11
C LEU A 383 11.49 19.47 -4.78
N VAL A 384 12.39 20.39 -4.45
CA VAL A 384 12.27 21.33 -3.33
C VAL A 384 12.07 22.72 -3.90
N PHE A 385 10.92 23.33 -3.61
CA PHE A 385 10.55 24.67 -4.02
C PHE A 385 10.83 25.68 -2.90
N LEU A 386 11.55 26.74 -3.25
CA LEU A 386 11.74 27.90 -2.38
C LEU A 386 10.59 28.87 -2.63
N VAL A 387 9.68 28.99 -1.65
CA VAL A 387 8.45 29.81 -1.76
C VAL A 387 8.72 31.31 -1.53
N ASN A 388 9.97 31.75 -1.70
CA ASN A 388 10.45 33.06 -1.24
C ASN A 388 10.87 34.03 -2.37
N ASP A 389 10.75 33.62 -3.64
CA ASP A 389 10.91 34.49 -4.81
C ASP A 389 9.89 34.11 -5.90
N SER A 390 9.42 35.12 -6.65
CA SER A 390 8.52 34.96 -7.79
C SER A 390 9.26 34.44 -9.02
N VAL A 391 9.60 33.14 -9.04
CA VAL A 391 10.34 32.52 -10.15
C VAL A 391 9.44 31.63 -11.00
N THR A 392 9.24 32.07 -12.23
CA THR A 392 8.61 31.36 -13.35
C THR A 392 9.27 30.00 -13.64
N ILE A 393 8.45 29.03 -14.08
CA ILE A 393 8.93 27.76 -14.61
C ILE A 393 9.73 28.02 -15.90
N VAL A 394 11.02 27.70 -15.88
CA VAL A 394 11.87 27.65 -17.08
C VAL A 394 11.83 26.24 -17.66
N GLU A 395 11.82 26.15 -19.00
CA GLU A 395 11.61 24.92 -19.77
C GLU A 395 12.61 23.80 -19.48
N LEU A 396 12.13 22.55 -19.58
CA LEU A 396 12.97 21.37 -19.74
C LEU A 396 12.27 20.35 -20.65
N LEU A 397 12.18 20.72 -21.93
CA LEU A 397 11.97 19.81 -23.06
C LEU A 397 13.33 19.26 -23.55
N MET A 398 13.31 18.22 -24.40
CA MET A 398 14.45 17.58 -25.09
C MET A 398 15.28 16.59 -24.21
N LEU A 399 15.55 15.33 -24.58
CA LEU A 399 15.25 14.49 -25.76
C LEU A 399 15.24 12.99 -25.37
N SER A 400 14.33 12.19 -25.94
CA SER A 400 14.53 10.73 -26.13
C SER A 400 13.59 10.16 -27.19
N GLY A 401 14.13 9.63 -28.28
CA GLY A 401 13.37 9.01 -29.39
C GLY A 401 12.71 7.66 -29.03
N ILE A 402 11.75 7.25 -29.87
CA ILE A 402 10.70 6.26 -29.60
C ILE A 402 11.11 4.82 -29.98
N GLY A 403 10.46 3.81 -29.36
CA GLY A 403 10.69 2.36 -29.57
C GLY A 403 9.65 1.61 -30.44
N PRO A 404 9.80 0.28 -30.66
CA PRO A 404 9.32 -0.38 -31.87
C PRO A 404 8.14 -1.37 -31.72
N ARG A 405 7.42 -1.58 -32.83
CA ARG A 405 6.51 -2.73 -33.08
C ARG A 405 7.25 -3.95 -33.62
N ASP A 406 8.40 -3.70 -34.25
CA ASP A 406 9.03 -4.58 -35.24
C ASP A 406 9.73 -5.80 -34.59
N HIS A 407 10.02 -5.72 -33.29
CA HIS A 407 10.80 -6.70 -32.54
C HIS A 407 10.13 -8.07 -32.36
N LEU A 408 8.80 -8.16 -32.52
CA LEU A 408 8.07 -9.43 -32.43
C LEU A 408 7.94 -10.13 -33.80
N GLU A 409 7.94 -9.36 -34.88
CA GLU A 409 7.91 -9.87 -36.25
C GLU A 409 9.31 -10.31 -36.71
N GLU A 410 10.37 -9.63 -36.25
CA GLU A 410 11.77 -9.96 -36.53
C GLU A 410 12.21 -11.33 -35.96
N MET A 411 11.58 -11.82 -34.88
CA MET A 411 11.95 -13.09 -34.23
C MET A 411 11.23 -14.33 -34.80
N ASN A 412 10.28 -14.16 -35.74
CA ASN A 412 9.65 -15.24 -36.49
C ASN A 412 8.98 -16.35 -35.63
N ILE A 413 8.40 -15.97 -34.48
CA ILE A 413 7.78 -16.88 -33.50
C ILE A 413 6.29 -17.07 -33.80
N PRO A 414 5.80 -18.30 -34.08
CA PRO A 414 4.37 -18.55 -34.26
C PRO A 414 3.61 -18.48 -32.93
N VAL A 415 2.51 -17.72 -32.88
CA VAL A 415 1.64 -17.65 -31.70
C VAL A 415 0.68 -18.84 -31.70
N ILE A 416 0.82 -19.74 -30.72
CA ILE A 416 0.07 -21.01 -30.68
C ILE A 416 -1.24 -20.90 -29.86
N GLU A 417 -1.26 -20.17 -28.74
CA GLU A 417 -2.51 -19.89 -28.00
C GLU A 417 -2.37 -18.64 -27.08
N ASP A 418 -3.39 -17.77 -27.01
CA ASP A 418 -3.43 -16.62 -26.09
C ASP A 418 -4.30 -16.91 -24.86
N LEU A 419 -3.73 -17.65 -23.90
CA LEU A 419 -4.39 -17.91 -22.61
C LEU A 419 -3.94 -16.92 -21.54
N LYS A 420 -4.94 -16.37 -20.84
CA LYS A 420 -4.83 -15.17 -20.01
C LYS A 420 -5.11 -15.46 -18.53
N VAL A 421 -4.07 -15.82 -17.77
CA VAL A 421 -4.09 -15.91 -16.29
C VAL A 421 -2.87 -15.20 -15.70
N GLY A 422 -3.05 -14.54 -14.56
CA GLY A 422 -2.07 -13.60 -13.97
C GLY A 422 -2.62 -12.18 -13.82
N TYR A 423 -3.90 -11.97 -14.13
CA TYR A 423 -4.48 -10.65 -14.22
C TYR A 423 -4.78 -10.02 -12.87
N ASN A 424 -4.43 -8.72 -12.77
CA ASN A 424 -4.79 -7.80 -11.69
C ASN A 424 -3.97 -7.90 -10.39
N LEU A 425 -2.66 -7.70 -10.52
CA LEU A 425 -1.73 -7.53 -9.40
C LEU A 425 -1.32 -6.05 -9.31
N GLN A 426 -2.20 -5.21 -8.73
CA GLN A 426 -1.96 -3.78 -8.54
C GLN A 426 -1.32 -3.47 -7.17
N ASP A 427 -0.49 -2.44 -7.12
CA ASP A 427 0.35 -2.10 -5.97
C ASP A 427 0.67 -0.57 -5.86
N HIS A 428 1.44 -0.10 -4.87
CA HIS A 428 1.84 1.32 -4.71
C HIS A 428 3.29 1.57 -4.23
N VAL A 429 4.05 2.43 -4.93
CA VAL A 429 5.27 3.11 -4.44
C VAL A 429 5.02 4.61 -4.34
N SER A 430 4.57 5.05 -3.16
CA SER A 430 4.66 6.47 -2.82
C SER A 430 6.13 6.86 -2.60
N MET A 431 6.60 7.85 -3.36
CA MET A 431 7.89 8.51 -3.13
C MET A 431 7.63 9.88 -2.44
N ALA A 432 8.61 10.46 -1.74
CA ALA A 432 8.42 11.75 -1.03
C ALA A 432 8.04 12.88 -1.99
N GLY A 433 6.85 13.48 -1.82
CA GLY A 433 6.29 14.43 -2.76
C GLY A 433 7.07 15.73 -2.99
N LEU A 434 6.49 16.60 -3.80
CA LEU A 434 6.97 17.97 -4.05
C LEU A 434 7.06 18.71 -2.71
N VAL A 435 8.25 19.19 -2.33
CA VAL A 435 8.52 19.82 -1.03
C VAL A 435 8.48 21.33 -1.14
N PHE A 436 7.76 22.00 -0.25
CA PHE A 436 7.62 23.46 -0.23
C PHE A 436 8.04 23.99 1.13
N LEU A 437 9.03 24.89 1.16
CA LEU A 437 9.46 25.53 2.41
C LEU A 437 8.42 26.56 2.89
N VAL A 438 8.22 26.64 4.20
CA VAL A 438 7.43 27.70 4.85
C VAL A 438 8.26 28.37 5.95
N ASN A 439 7.93 29.61 6.29
CA ASN A 439 8.65 30.38 7.31
C ASN A 439 8.10 30.16 8.74
N ASP A 440 6.92 29.53 8.84
CA ASP A 440 6.17 29.36 10.09
C ASP A 440 6.30 27.96 10.69
N SER A 441 6.19 27.87 12.02
CA SER A 441 6.30 26.62 12.80
C SER A 441 5.04 25.73 12.78
N VAL A 442 4.37 25.66 11.63
CA VAL A 442 3.11 24.94 11.41
C VAL A 442 3.27 23.54 10.80
N THR A 443 4.51 23.08 10.56
CA THR A 443 4.82 21.80 9.89
C THR A 443 5.39 20.73 10.82
N ILE A 444 5.44 19.49 10.34
CA ILE A 444 5.96 18.30 10.99
C ILE A 444 7.46 18.16 10.69
N VAL A 445 8.29 18.42 11.70
CA VAL A 445 9.73 18.07 11.72
C VAL A 445 9.98 16.99 12.78
N GLU A 446 10.72 15.93 12.42
CA GLU A 446 10.84 14.68 13.21
C GLU A 446 11.30 14.92 14.66
N SER A 447 12.25 15.83 14.86
CA SER A 447 12.80 16.18 16.19
C SER A 447 11.77 16.84 17.13
N GLN A 448 10.72 17.48 16.60
CA GLN A 448 9.74 18.19 17.43
C GLN A 448 8.77 17.27 18.18
N PHE A 449 8.53 16.06 17.66
CA PHE A 449 7.57 15.13 18.22
C PHE A 449 8.12 14.31 19.39
N GLN A 450 9.44 14.24 19.52
CA GLN A 450 10.13 13.61 20.65
C GLN A 450 9.91 14.34 21.99
N LYS A 451 9.20 15.48 22.01
CA LYS A 451 8.85 16.21 23.24
C LYS A 451 7.92 15.38 24.13
N PRO A 452 8.25 15.14 25.42
CA PRO A 452 7.47 14.30 26.34
C PRO A 452 5.96 14.61 26.40
N ARG A 453 5.56 15.88 26.22
CA ARG A 453 4.15 16.29 26.18
C ARG A 453 3.31 15.49 25.19
N TYR A 454 3.82 15.26 23.96
CA TYR A 454 3.05 14.60 22.92
C TYR A 454 2.91 13.09 23.18
N ILE A 455 3.91 12.50 23.84
CA ILE A 455 3.88 11.10 24.27
C ILE A 455 2.84 10.93 25.38
N VAL A 456 2.77 11.88 26.32
CA VAL A 456 1.75 11.93 27.39
C VAL A 456 0.35 12.15 26.81
N ASP A 457 0.16 13.14 25.93
CA ASP A 457 -1.13 13.41 25.28
C ASP A 457 -1.63 12.20 24.46
N TYR A 458 -0.75 11.53 23.73
CA TYR A 458 -1.11 10.30 23.02
C TYR A 458 -1.47 9.16 23.98
N TRP A 459 -0.70 8.95 25.05
CA TRP A 459 -0.93 7.82 25.97
C TRP A 459 -2.19 7.97 26.82
N PHE A 460 -2.44 9.16 27.37
CA PHE A 460 -3.55 9.37 28.31
C PHE A 460 -4.81 9.92 27.67
N ARG A 461 -4.71 10.56 26.49
CA ARG A 461 -5.84 11.25 25.83
C ARG A 461 -6.09 10.81 24.39
N ARG A 462 -5.21 9.98 23.80
CA ARG A 462 -5.24 9.61 22.37
C ARG A 462 -5.34 10.84 21.46
N GLN A 463 -4.56 11.86 21.78
CA GLN A 463 -4.54 13.14 21.08
C GLN A 463 -3.15 13.48 20.56
N GLY A 464 -3.10 14.45 19.66
CA GLY A 464 -1.86 15.01 19.15
C GLY A 464 -1.26 14.24 17.96
N PRO A 465 -0.07 14.65 17.52
CA PRO A 465 0.52 14.27 16.23
C PRO A 465 0.82 12.78 16.08
N TYR A 466 0.96 12.02 17.16
CA TYR A 466 1.12 10.56 17.07
C TYR A 466 -0.12 9.84 16.49
N THR A 467 -1.29 10.49 16.52
CA THR A 467 -2.52 10.03 15.83
C THR A 467 -2.54 10.34 14.32
N SER A 468 -1.61 11.19 13.83
CA SER A 468 -1.54 11.55 12.41
C SER A 468 -1.24 10.31 11.56
N PRO A 469 -1.91 10.14 10.40
CA PRO A 469 -1.79 8.96 9.56
C PRO A 469 -0.47 8.98 8.76
N GLY A 470 0.65 8.86 9.49
CA GLY A 470 2.01 8.87 8.91
C GLY A 470 2.39 10.21 8.27
N GLY A 471 1.59 11.24 8.48
CA GLY A 471 1.81 12.58 7.96
C GLY A 471 1.02 12.98 6.71
N ALA A 472 -0.05 12.30 6.28
CA ALA A 472 -1.06 12.96 5.43
C ALA A 472 -2.17 13.61 6.26
N GLU A 473 -2.84 14.59 5.68
CA GLU A 473 -3.98 15.27 6.32
C GLU A 473 -5.14 15.53 5.35
N THR A 474 -4.82 15.80 4.08
CA THR A 474 -5.79 15.96 3.01
C THR A 474 -5.33 15.23 1.75
N MET A 475 -6.28 14.99 0.87
CA MET A 475 -6.03 14.46 -0.47
C MET A 475 -6.95 15.13 -1.49
N ALA A 476 -6.65 14.97 -2.77
CA ALA A 476 -7.55 15.30 -3.86
C ALA A 476 -7.57 14.15 -4.88
N LEU A 477 -8.75 13.90 -5.44
CA LEU A 477 -8.96 12.99 -6.55
C LEU A 477 -9.44 13.85 -7.72
N ILE A 478 -8.64 13.95 -8.79
CA ILE A 478 -8.88 14.88 -9.90
C ILE A 478 -8.68 14.19 -11.25
N SER A 479 -9.31 14.75 -12.28
CA SER A 479 -9.28 14.26 -13.65
C SER A 479 -8.32 15.11 -14.48
N SER A 480 -7.30 14.47 -15.07
CA SER A 480 -6.34 15.09 -15.98
C SER A 480 -7.02 15.54 -17.28
N LYS A 481 -6.33 16.33 -18.11
CA LYS A 481 -6.85 16.65 -19.44
C LYS A 481 -6.90 15.43 -20.39
N PHE A 482 -6.14 14.38 -20.11
CA PHE A 482 -6.04 13.16 -20.93
C PHE A 482 -7.16 12.16 -20.65
N GLU A 483 -7.82 12.29 -19.49
CA GLU A 483 -9.00 11.54 -19.15
C GLU A 483 -10.22 12.08 -19.92
N ASN A 484 -10.97 11.21 -20.60
CA ASN A 484 -12.16 11.58 -21.35
C ASN A 484 -13.40 11.71 -20.45
N ASP A 485 -13.49 10.89 -19.40
CA ASP A 485 -14.59 10.93 -18.43
C ASP A 485 -14.21 11.81 -17.24
N LYS A 486 -14.69 13.06 -17.21
CA LYS A 486 -14.37 14.01 -16.13
C LYS A 486 -14.95 13.65 -14.76
N THR A 487 -15.81 12.63 -14.65
CA THR A 487 -16.25 12.05 -13.37
C THR A 487 -15.26 11.01 -12.82
N ARG A 488 -14.26 10.62 -13.62
CA ARG A 488 -13.26 9.59 -13.31
C ARG A 488 -11.92 10.26 -12.91
N PRO A 489 -11.45 10.13 -11.65
CA PRO A 489 -10.17 10.71 -11.24
C PRO A 489 -9.02 9.78 -11.64
N ASP A 490 -8.09 10.22 -12.48
CA ASP A 490 -6.87 9.50 -12.87
C ASP A 490 -5.61 10.00 -12.13
N ILE A 491 -5.73 11.12 -11.40
CA ILE A 491 -4.69 11.68 -10.52
C ILE A 491 -5.19 11.67 -9.06
N GLU A 492 -4.32 11.22 -8.16
CA GLU A 492 -4.46 11.40 -6.71
C GLU A 492 -3.34 12.34 -6.22
N LEU A 493 -3.71 13.37 -5.46
CA LEU A 493 -2.77 14.23 -4.76
C LEU A 493 -2.89 13.94 -3.26
N VAL A 494 -1.80 13.57 -2.59
CA VAL A 494 -1.78 13.41 -1.13
C VAL A 494 -0.94 14.52 -0.51
N PHE A 495 -1.57 15.36 0.32
CA PHE A 495 -0.88 16.42 1.06
C PHE A 495 -0.46 15.93 2.44
N GLY A 496 0.80 16.24 2.80
CA GLY A 496 1.32 15.99 4.13
C GLY A 496 2.14 17.18 4.66
N PRO A 497 1.92 17.66 5.89
CA PRO A 497 2.60 18.83 6.43
C PRO A 497 4.04 18.55 6.89
N GLY A 498 4.75 17.57 6.32
CA GLY A 498 6.15 17.26 6.63
C GLY A 498 6.92 16.87 5.38
N ALA A 499 8.25 16.88 5.42
CA ALA A 499 9.09 16.59 4.26
C ALA A 499 10.46 15.98 4.63
N LEU A 500 11.21 15.51 3.62
CA LEU A 500 12.58 15.02 3.79
C LEU A 500 13.57 16.07 4.33
N THR A 501 13.23 17.36 4.34
CA THR A 501 14.01 18.40 5.04
C THR A 501 14.02 18.21 6.57
N GLY A 502 12.95 17.62 7.12
CA GLY A 502 12.79 17.34 8.54
C GLY A 502 13.20 15.93 8.99
N ASP A 503 13.85 15.14 8.11
CA ASP A 503 14.30 13.75 8.36
C ASP A 503 15.61 13.71 9.18
N SER A 504 15.55 14.15 10.43
CA SER A 504 16.73 14.28 11.29
C SER A 504 17.39 12.93 11.60
N ASN A 505 16.60 11.89 11.88
CA ASN A 505 17.11 10.57 12.29
C ASN A 505 17.30 9.60 11.12
N GLY A 506 16.79 9.92 9.93
CA GLY A 506 16.88 9.07 8.75
C GLY A 506 15.80 8.00 8.62
N SER A 507 14.71 8.12 9.39
CA SER A 507 13.58 7.21 9.30
C SER A 507 12.89 7.30 7.94
N LEU A 508 12.70 8.52 7.42
CA LEU A 508 12.01 8.78 6.15
C LEU A 508 12.91 8.45 4.94
N ARG A 509 14.19 8.83 4.92
CA ARG A 509 15.10 8.42 3.83
C ARG A 509 15.35 6.91 3.80
N SER A 510 15.34 6.24 4.95
CA SER A 510 15.46 4.78 5.03
C SER A 510 14.23 4.07 4.48
N LEU A 511 13.03 4.52 4.85
CA LEU A 511 11.76 4.04 4.28
C LEU A 511 11.73 4.16 2.76
N LEU A 512 12.09 5.33 2.23
CA LEU A 512 12.00 5.63 0.80
C LEU A 512 13.18 5.10 -0.02
N GLY A 513 14.12 4.36 0.60
CA GLY A 513 15.32 3.85 -0.06
C GLY A 513 16.29 4.93 -0.56
N ILE A 514 16.10 6.20 -0.20
CA ILE A 514 16.89 7.34 -0.67
C ILE A 514 18.36 7.16 -0.24
N SER A 515 19.28 7.40 -1.18
CA SER A 515 20.72 7.32 -0.89
C SER A 515 21.19 8.53 -0.09
N ASP A 516 22.11 8.35 0.86
CA ASP A 516 22.65 9.46 1.65
C ASP A 516 23.39 10.48 0.76
N LYS A 517 23.92 10.04 -0.40
CA LYS A 517 24.50 10.92 -1.43
C LYS A 517 23.44 11.85 -2.05
N PHE A 518 22.27 11.34 -2.39
CA PHE A 518 21.16 12.14 -2.92
C PHE A 518 20.61 13.06 -1.83
N TYR A 519 20.38 12.53 -0.62
CA TYR A 519 19.88 13.30 0.53
C TYR A 519 20.78 14.52 0.85
N ARG A 520 22.10 14.29 0.98
CA ARG A 520 23.07 15.37 1.23
C ARG A 520 23.11 16.42 0.13
N LYS A 521 22.82 16.06 -1.12
CA LYS A 521 22.82 16.99 -2.25
C LYS A 521 21.53 17.83 -2.34
N VAL A 522 20.38 17.24 -2.02
CA VAL A 522 19.06 17.86 -2.29
C VAL A 522 18.42 18.45 -1.03
N TYR A 523 18.44 17.76 0.10
CA TYR A 523 17.67 18.13 1.29
C TYR A 523 18.50 18.73 2.42
N GLN A 524 19.77 18.36 2.55
CA GLN A 524 20.61 18.84 3.65
C GLN A 524 20.86 20.37 3.67
N PRO A 525 20.86 21.13 2.55
CA PRO A 525 20.85 22.61 2.58
C PRO A 525 19.64 23.21 3.33
N TYR A 526 18.58 22.42 3.53
CA TYR A 526 17.32 22.82 4.16
C TYR A 526 17.02 22.02 5.43
N PHE A 527 18.04 21.42 6.05
CA PHE A 527 17.91 20.60 7.26
C PHE A 527 17.10 21.30 8.37
N GLU A 528 16.10 20.60 8.91
CA GLU A 528 15.13 21.06 9.92
C GLU A 528 14.29 22.30 9.55
N ARG A 529 14.38 22.80 8.31
CA ARG A 529 13.46 23.84 7.82
C ARG A 529 12.04 23.30 7.72
N GLN A 530 11.10 24.13 8.16
CA GLN A 530 9.67 23.88 8.08
C GLN A 530 9.25 23.73 6.62
N ALA A 531 8.55 22.64 6.31
CA ALA A 531 8.13 22.32 4.95
C ALA A 531 6.97 21.32 4.94
N TYR A 532 6.06 21.49 3.99
CA TYR A 532 5.06 20.49 3.64
C TYR A 532 5.44 19.79 2.34
N ASN A 533 4.74 18.69 2.02
CA ASN A 533 4.85 18.02 0.74
C ASN A 533 3.48 17.71 0.10
N ILE A 534 3.46 17.66 -1.22
CA ILE A 534 2.31 17.17 -2.01
C ILE A 534 2.82 16.04 -2.91
N VAL A 535 2.27 14.84 -2.73
CA VAL A 535 2.60 13.64 -3.51
C VAL A 535 1.61 13.53 -4.67
N PRO A 536 2.01 13.70 -5.93
CA PRO A 536 1.21 13.26 -7.07
C PRO A 536 1.36 11.75 -7.24
N LEU A 537 0.24 11.04 -7.41
CA LEU A 537 0.17 9.64 -7.79
C LEU A 537 -0.69 9.50 -9.05
N ILE A 538 -0.23 8.69 -10.00
CA ILE A 538 -1.07 8.24 -11.11
C ILE A 538 -1.94 7.11 -10.58
N LEU A 539 -3.26 7.27 -10.66
CA LEU A 539 -4.21 6.26 -10.19
C LEU A 539 -4.32 5.07 -11.14
N ARG A 540 -4.05 5.29 -12.43
CA ARG A 540 -4.25 4.32 -13.49
C ARG A 540 -3.09 4.35 -14.48
N PRO A 541 -1.93 3.77 -14.10
CA PRO A 541 -0.78 3.73 -14.98
C PRO A 541 -1.05 2.85 -16.20
N PHE A 542 -0.50 3.19 -17.36
CA PHE A 542 -0.45 2.38 -18.57
C PHE A 542 0.74 1.41 -18.55
N SER A 543 1.84 1.76 -17.88
CA SER A 543 3.00 0.89 -17.70
C SER A 543 2.63 -0.48 -17.10
N ARG A 544 3.26 -1.55 -17.58
CA ARG A 544 3.05 -2.92 -17.08
C ARG A 544 4.37 -3.61 -16.74
N GLY A 545 4.43 -4.08 -15.50
CA GLY A 545 5.53 -4.84 -14.95
C GLY A 545 5.32 -6.35 -14.94
N PHE A 546 6.30 -7.06 -14.38
CA PHE A 546 6.22 -8.49 -14.12
C PHE A 546 7.08 -8.95 -12.93
N VAL A 547 6.73 -10.11 -12.37
CA VAL A 547 7.41 -10.85 -11.31
C VAL A 547 7.93 -12.17 -11.88
N LYS A 548 9.17 -12.53 -11.57
CA LYS A 548 9.81 -13.80 -11.93
C LYS A 548 10.44 -14.46 -10.71
N LEU A 549 10.64 -15.78 -10.77
CA LEU A 549 11.50 -16.44 -9.80
C LEU A 549 12.94 -15.94 -9.94
N ARG A 550 13.64 -15.86 -8.80
CA ARG A 550 15.09 -15.63 -8.77
C ARG A 550 15.85 -16.93 -8.92
N SER A 551 15.29 -17.99 -8.34
CA SER A 551 15.75 -19.37 -8.30
C SER A 551 14.55 -20.24 -7.90
N SER A 552 14.72 -21.56 -7.92
CA SER A 552 13.76 -22.52 -7.33
C SER A 552 13.82 -22.61 -5.79
N ASN A 553 14.68 -21.83 -5.12
CA ASN A 553 14.72 -21.77 -3.65
C ASN A 553 13.54 -20.92 -3.14
N PRO A 554 12.58 -21.49 -2.39
CA PRO A 554 11.40 -20.76 -1.92
C PRO A 554 11.70 -19.69 -0.87
N PHE A 555 12.93 -19.63 -0.35
CA PHE A 555 13.36 -18.61 0.59
C PHE A 555 13.91 -17.34 -0.06
N ASP A 556 14.39 -17.44 -1.31
CA ASP A 556 14.90 -16.30 -2.06
C ASP A 556 13.78 -15.28 -2.35
N SER A 557 14.13 -14.00 -2.45
CA SER A 557 13.18 -12.98 -2.88
C SER A 557 12.97 -13.06 -4.39
N PRO A 558 11.74 -12.88 -4.92
CA PRO A 558 11.51 -12.89 -6.36
C PRO A 558 12.29 -11.76 -7.06
N LYS A 559 12.46 -11.87 -8.38
CA LYS A 559 12.84 -10.75 -9.24
C LYS A 559 11.55 -10.04 -9.64
N PHE A 560 11.55 -8.71 -9.71
CA PHE A 560 10.41 -7.97 -10.19
C PHE A 560 10.83 -6.65 -10.83
N TYR A 561 10.06 -6.26 -11.83
CA TYR A 561 10.29 -5.16 -12.73
C TYR A 561 8.96 -4.42 -12.85
N PRO A 562 8.74 -3.30 -12.14
CA PRO A 562 7.48 -2.56 -12.23
C PRO A 562 7.32 -1.83 -13.58
N ASN A 563 8.44 -1.59 -14.28
CA ASN A 563 8.51 -0.86 -15.54
C ASN A 563 7.86 0.53 -15.48
N TYR A 564 8.04 1.26 -14.36
CA TYR A 564 7.50 2.63 -14.21
C TYR A 564 7.92 3.54 -15.37
N LEU A 565 6.97 4.31 -15.89
CA LEU A 565 7.17 5.25 -16.99
C LEU A 565 7.72 4.58 -18.26
N SER A 566 7.43 3.29 -18.47
CA SER A 566 7.74 2.60 -19.73
C SER A 566 6.75 2.95 -20.84
N ASP A 567 5.53 3.37 -20.47
CA ASP A 567 4.59 4.06 -21.35
C ASP A 567 4.69 5.58 -21.13
N SER A 568 4.80 6.36 -22.21
CA SER A 568 4.97 7.82 -22.12
C SER A 568 3.74 8.54 -21.55
N ARG A 569 2.55 7.95 -21.68
CA ARG A 569 1.29 8.54 -21.17
C ARG A 569 1.30 8.70 -19.64
N ASP A 570 2.01 7.82 -18.94
CA ASP A 570 2.21 7.94 -17.49
C ASP A 570 2.99 9.21 -17.13
N LEU A 571 4.03 9.50 -17.91
CA LEU A 571 4.82 10.72 -17.74
C LEU A 571 4.00 11.97 -18.06
N ASP A 572 3.16 11.93 -19.09
CA ASP A 572 2.27 13.04 -19.46
C ASP A 572 1.25 13.37 -18.35
N VAL A 573 0.57 12.36 -17.80
CA VAL A 573 -0.39 12.52 -16.68
C VAL A 573 0.34 13.04 -15.42
N LEU A 574 1.53 12.52 -15.12
CA LEU A 574 2.34 12.95 -13.98
C LEU A 574 2.82 14.41 -14.12
N ILE A 575 3.23 14.83 -15.32
CA ILE A 575 3.58 16.22 -15.63
C ILE A 575 2.35 17.13 -15.46
N GLU A 576 1.16 16.67 -15.85
CA GLU A 576 -0.07 17.44 -15.65
C GLU A 576 -0.42 17.59 -14.17
N ALA A 577 -0.32 16.51 -13.38
CA ALA A 577 -0.48 16.56 -11.93
C ALA A 577 0.47 17.59 -11.29
N ILE A 578 1.74 17.61 -11.71
CA ILE A 578 2.73 18.59 -11.23
C ILE A 578 2.34 20.03 -11.64
N LYS A 579 1.80 20.24 -12.85
CA LYS A 579 1.32 21.56 -13.31
C LYS A 579 0.07 22.04 -12.57
N MET A 580 -0.76 21.13 -12.07
CA MET A 580 -1.91 21.45 -11.21
C MET A 580 -1.46 21.89 -9.80
N ILE A 581 -0.31 21.41 -9.32
CA ILE A 581 0.30 21.84 -8.04
C ILE A 581 1.07 23.17 -8.24
N LYS A 582 0.35 24.23 -8.61
CA LYS A 582 0.87 25.62 -8.69
C LYS A 582 0.49 26.41 -7.44
N VAL A 583 1.30 26.30 -6.40
CA VAL A 583 1.10 27.06 -5.16
C VAL A 583 1.68 28.47 -5.31
N ASN A 584 0.86 29.50 -5.18
CA ASN A 584 1.32 30.83 -4.79
C ASN A 584 1.35 30.94 -3.25
N GLN A 585 2.18 31.85 -2.74
CA GLN A 585 2.58 31.93 -1.33
C GLN A 585 1.43 31.82 -0.31
N ILE A 586 1.64 30.94 0.68
CA ILE A 586 0.85 30.94 1.93
C ILE A 586 1.41 32.05 2.82
N TYR A 587 0.60 33.04 3.17
CA TYR A 587 0.94 34.11 4.10
C TYR A 587 0.08 34.04 5.38
N LEU A 588 0.66 34.41 6.52
CA LEU A 588 -0.05 34.79 7.74
C LEU A 588 0.00 36.32 7.88
N ASP A 589 -1.07 36.93 8.39
CA ASP A 589 -1.10 38.39 8.61
C ASP A 589 -0.37 38.83 9.90
N SER A 590 -0.07 40.13 9.98
CA SER A 590 0.71 40.74 11.06
C SER A 590 -0.01 40.81 12.42
N THR A 591 -1.24 40.32 12.54
CA THR A 591 -2.04 40.33 13.77
C THR A 591 -2.14 38.96 14.45
N GLY A 592 -1.65 37.90 13.80
CA GLY A 592 -1.86 36.53 14.26
C GLY A 592 -3.28 36.01 14.05
N SER A 593 -4.10 36.74 13.28
CA SER A 593 -5.41 36.30 12.83
C SER A 593 -5.26 35.33 11.66
N LEU A 594 -6.04 34.26 11.65
CA LEU A 594 -5.89 33.18 10.68
C LEU A 594 -6.57 33.49 9.32
N MET A 595 -6.31 34.66 8.73
CA MET A 595 -6.68 34.95 7.34
C MET A 595 -5.67 34.34 6.38
N ILE A 596 -5.80 33.04 6.19
CA ILE A 596 -5.03 32.26 5.23
C ILE A 596 -5.61 32.51 3.83
N HIS A 597 -4.91 33.28 2.99
CA HIS A 597 -5.09 33.20 1.54
C HIS A 597 -4.27 32.02 1.02
N CYS A 598 -4.88 30.83 0.89
CA CYS A 598 -4.23 29.66 0.31
C CYS A 598 -4.49 29.57 -1.20
N ILE A 599 -3.82 30.45 -1.92
CA ILE A 599 -4.04 30.67 -3.35
C ILE A 599 -3.24 29.63 -4.16
N ILE A 600 -3.89 28.53 -4.55
CA ILE A 600 -3.39 27.64 -5.62
C ILE A 600 -3.98 28.16 -6.95
N ILE A 601 -3.38 29.20 -7.54
CA ILE A 601 -3.80 29.68 -8.87
C ILE A 601 -3.26 28.75 -9.96
N ALA A 602 -4.17 27.98 -10.54
CA ALA A 602 -4.04 27.41 -11.87
C ALA A 602 -4.87 28.22 -12.87
N HIS A 603 -4.44 29.45 -13.20
CA HIS A 603 -5.02 30.16 -14.35
C HIS A 603 -4.35 29.66 -15.64
N PHE A 604 -5.11 28.89 -16.42
CA PHE A 604 -4.89 28.75 -17.85
C PHE A 604 -6.22 29.08 -18.54
N GLY A 605 -6.25 30.24 -19.20
CA GLY A 605 -7.28 30.50 -20.21
C GLY A 605 -7.11 29.52 -21.38
N PHE A 606 -8.23 29.28 -22.05
CA PHE A 606 -8.41 28.38 -23.21
C PHE A 606 -7.34 28.51 -24.30
#